data_AF-A0A023GN30-F1
#
_entry.id   AF-A0A023GN30-F1
#
_cell.length_a   1.000
_cell.length_b   1.000
_cell.length_c   1.000
_cell.angle_alpha   90.00
_cell.angle_beta   90.00
_cell.angle_gamma   90.00
#
_symmetry.space_group_name_H-M   'P 1'
#
loop_
_entity.id
_entity.type
_entity.pdbx_description
1 polymer ?
#
loop_
_entity_poly.entity_id
_entity_poly.type
_entity_poly.pdbx_seq_one_letter_code
_entity_poly.pdbx_strand_id
1 'polypeptide(L)'
;MAIPDDVLLAGWAPFGAACLLCLLVSWVYLWALSLRRERELLALACGTIAVAASLAAAALLPADVSLVSAMKGDDGAFLPWAANASERSVVQYQVQLAYYVLYGLLVLLAFVVLPFAYFFSEEKDDMLEVGVSTRLVSALKYTILFLLVAGVLLTIGAVIPLRQLPPSNSTEWDRIQFLVDELVASRGEDSLSFLLSLFMLVGMFLLIIYTGFGLSALPLRLVLGERSAAREVADVGEQRRSLRTQLDSLARHGTGSNRQRMNRLEEQLRDLDERQRRLEQLRGSCLYKLRFLTRPFQIVLGIVAALLGLLLWTSLLLSNVDKAMHSLGYRMGYVLPHPPCPTPSDLARRCGVHADGVASLAGLGTG
;
A
#
# COMPACT_ATOMS: atom_id res chain seq x y z
N MET A 1 -12.79 38.09 10.69
CA MET A 1 -11.37 38.43 10.90
C MET A 1 -10.57 37.62 9.89
N ALA A 2 -9.34 38.01 9.56
CA ALA A 2 -8.49 37.19 8.69
C ALA A 2 -8.03 35.95 9.47
N ILE A 3 -7.98 34.80 8.79
CA ILE A 3 -7.43 33.57 9.38
C ILE A 3 -5.96 33.85 9.74
N PRO A 4 -5.50 33.54 10.95
CA PRO A 4 -4.10 33.76 11.31
C PRO A 4 -3.20 32.92 10.39
N ASP A 5 -2.25 33.55 9.71
CA ASP A 5 -1.31 32.87 8.79
C ASP A 5 -0.53 31.75 9.51
N ASP A 6 -0.25 31.94 10.79
CA ASP A 6 0.42 30.97 11.65
C ASP A 6 -0.36 29.65 11.78
N VAL A 7 -1.70 29.71 11.78
CA VAL A 7 -2.56 28.52 11.90
C VAL A 7 -2.60 27.74 10.59
N LEU A 8 -2.68 28.44 9.46
CA LEU A 8 -2.63 27.82 8.14
C LEU A 8 -1.26 27.19 7.88
N LEU A 9 -0.18 27.90 8.23
CA LEU A 9 1.18 27.39 8.11
C LEU A 9 1.37 26.17 9.03
N ALA A 10 0.96 26.24 10.29
CA ALA A 10 1.08 25.14 11.24
C ALA A 10 0.26 23.90 10.82
N GLY A 11 -0.88 24.09 10.16
CA GLY A 11 -1.70 22.99 9.66
C GLY A 11 -1.14 22.32 8.39
N TRP A 12 -0.73 23.12 7.39
CA TRP A 12 -0.33 22.60 6.08
C TRP A 12 1.16 22.26 5.96
N ALA A 13 2.05 22.89 6.73
CA ALA A 13 3.48 22.56 6.75
C ALA A 13 3.78 21.09 7.09
N PRO A 14 3.19 20.46 8.13
CA PRO A 14 3.44 19.05 8.42
C PRO A 14 2.93 18.14 7.29
N PHE A 15 1.82 18.51 6.64
CA PHE A 15 1.32 17.76 5.48
C PHE A 15 2.28 17.87 4.29
N GLY A 16 2.80 19.06 3.98
CA GLY A 16 3.81 19.25 2.94
C GLY A 16 5.09 18.44 3.22
N ALA A 17 5.56 18.44 4.46
CA ALA A 17 6.69 17.62 4.89
C ALA A 17 6.42 16.12 4.78
N ALA A 18 5.21 15.67 5.15
CA ALA A 18 4.78 14.29 4.98
C ALA A 18 4.76 13.87 3.50
N CYS A 19 4.25 14.72 2.61
CA CYS A 19 4.26 14.47 1.16
C CYS A 19 5.68 14.31 0.60
N LEU A 20 6.63 15.16 1.02
CA LEU A 20 8.03 15.04 0.62
C LEU A 20 8.68 13.75 1.16
N LEU A 21 8.36 13.37 2.40
CA LEU A 21 8.81 12.10 2.97
C LEU A 21 8.23 10.92 2.18
N CYS A 22 6.93 10.94 1.85
CA CYS A 22 6.28 9.92 1.03
C CYS A 22 6.95 9.79 -0.34
N LEU A 23 7.31 10.90 -1.00
CA LEU A 23 8.05 10.90 -2.26
C LEU A 23 9.44 10.26 -2.10
N LEU A 24 10.20 10.66 -1.09
CA LEU A 24 11.54 10.11 -0.82
C LEU A 24 11.48 8.61 -0.55
N VAL A 25 10.58 8.16 0.32
CA VAL A 25 10.39 6.75 0.64
C VAL A 25 9.97 5.95 -0.60
N SER A 26 9.04 6.48 -1.39
CA SER A 26 8.58 5.81 -2.63
C SER A 26 9.70 5.67 -3.64
N TRP A 27 10.50 6.72 -3.82
CA TRP A 27 11.65 6.71 -4.71
C TRP A 27 12.69 5.67 -4.28
N VAL A 28 13.08 5.68 -3.00
CA VAL A 28 14.05 4.72 -2.46
C VAL A 28 13.53 3.29 -2.59
N TYR A 29 12.26 3.06 -2.27
CA TYR A 29 11.63 1.75 -2.35
C TYR A 29 11.65 1.18 -3.77
N LEU A 30 11.17 1.93 -4.75
CA LEU A 30 11.15 1.48 -6.15
C LEU A 30 12.55 1.40 -6.76
N TRP A 31 13.45 2.31 -6.40
CA TRP A 31 14.83 2.26 -6.85
C TRP A 31 15.57 1.02 -6.31
N ALA A 32 15.27 0.61 -5.07
CA ALA A 32 15.82 -0.59 -4.46
C ALA A 32 15.25 -1.89 -5.08
N LEU A 33 13.96 -1.89 -5.45
CA LEU A 33 13.30 -3.03 -6.11
C LEU A 33 13.67 -3.17 -7.60
N SER A 34 13.97 -2.06 -8.28
CA SER A 34 14.29 -2.08 -9.70
C SER A 34 15.64 -2.75 -9.96
N LEU A 35 15.62 -3.91 -10.63
CA LEU A 35 16.82 -4.60 -11.09
C LEU A 35 17.64 -3.66 -11.99
N ARG A 36 18.96 -3.57 -11.73
CA ARG A 36 19.87 -2.66 -12.47
C ARG A 36 19.86 -2.84 -14.00
N ARG A 37 19.33 -3.96 -14.51
CA ARG A 37 19.35 -4.32 -15.94
C ARG A 37 18.10 -3.84 -16.72
N GLU A 38 16.99 -3.53 -16.05
CA GLU A 38 15.67 -3.26 -16.68
C GLU A 38 15.11 -1.88 -16.29
N ARG A 39 15.99 -0.92 -16.00
CA ARG A 39 15.60 0.43 -15.54
C ARG A 39 15.00 1.27 -16.67
N GLU A 40 13.69 1.20 -16.80
CA GLU A 40 12.85 2.16 -17.54
C GLU A 40 12.61 3.41 -16.67
N LEU A 41 13.18 4.56 -17.04
CA LEU A 41 13.03 5.81 -16.27
C LEU A 41 11.57 6.26 -16.17
N LEU A 42 10.79 6.09 -17.24
CA LEU A 42 9.40 6.53 -17.30
C LEU A 42 8.52 5.67 -16.38
N ALA A 43 8.63 4.34 -16.47
CA ALA A 43 7.91 3.43 -15.57
C ALA A 43 8.29 3.64 -14.09
N LEU A 44 9.58 3.85 -13.80
CA LEU A 44 10.04 4.16 -12.44
C LEU A 44 9.47 5.48 -11.92
N ALA A 45 9.46 6.54 -12.73
CA ALA A 45 8.92 7.83 -12.35
C ALA A 45 7.40 7.76 -12.12
N CYS A 46 6.66 7.16 -13.06
CA CYS A 46 5.21 6.96 -12.93
C CYS A 46 4.84 6.12 -11.70
N GLY A 47 5.56 5.02 -11.47
CA GLY A 47 5.39 4.20 -10.27
C GLY A 47 5.69 4.98 -8.99
N THR A 48 6.75 5.80 -8.99
CA THR A 48 7.13 6.62 -7.82
C THR A 48 6.05 7.65 -7.50
N ILE A 49 5.53 8.34 -8.51
CA ILE A 49 4.44 9.31 -8.34
C ILE A 49 3.17 8.59 -7.86
N ALA A 50 2.87 7.40 -8.39
CA ALA A 50 1.69 6.64 -8.00
C ALA A 50 1.73 6.19 -6.53
N VAL A 51 2.86 5.63 -6.08
CA VAL A 51 3.04 5.21 -4.68
C VAL A 51 3.11 6.43 -3.76
N ALA A 52 3.76 7.51 -4.17
CA ALA A 52 3.82 8.72 -3.36
C ALA A 52 2.45 9.38 -3.19
N ALA A 53 1.65 9.46 -4.26
CA ALA A 53 0.30 10.01 -4.21
C ALA A 53 -0.63 9.16 -3.33
N SER A 54 -0.52 7.82 -3.36
CA SER A 54 -1.34 6.95 -2.51
C SER A 54 -0.95 7.07 -1.04
N LEU A 55 0.34 7.18 -0.73
CA LEU A 55 0.81 7.46 0.63
C LEU A 55 0.40 8.86 1.11
N ALA A 56 0.47 9.87 0.24
CA ALA A 56 0.01 11.21 0.55
C ALA A 56 -1.50 11.23 0.83
N ALA A 57 -2.29 10.43 0.12
CA ALA A 57 -3.73 10.27 0.37
C ALA A 57 -4.01 9.69 1.76
N ALA A 58 -3.24 8.69 2.18
CA ALA A 58 -3.32 8.17 3.54
C ALA A 58 -2.86 9.20 4.60
N ALA A 59 -1.85 10.02 4.28
CA ALA A 59 -1.36 11.09 5.16
C ALA A 59 -2.29 12.31 5.25
N LEU A 60 -3.25 12.46 4.34
CA LEU A 60 -4.24 13.54 4.39
C LEU A 60 -5.23 13.37 5.55
N LEU A 61 -5.57 12.14 5.92
CA LEU A 61 -6.44 11.83 7.06
C LEU A 61 -5.92 12.41 8.41
N PRO A 62 -4.67 12.14 8.83
CA PRO A 62 -4.16 12.76 10.06
C PRO A 62 -3.99 14.28 9.94
N ALA A 63 -3.74 14.82 8.73
CA ALA A 63 -3.70 16.27 8.51
C ALA A 63 -5.09 16.93 8.67
N ASP A 64 -6.14 16.26 8.23
CA ASP A 64 -7.53 16.68 8.45
C ASP A 64 -7.87 16.69 9.95
N VAL A 65 -7.55 15.60 10.66
CA VAL A 65 -7.73 15.53 12.11
C VAL A 65 -6.95 16.62 12.85
N SER A 66 -5.71 16.91 12.44
CA SER A 66 -4.91 17.96 13.07
C SER A 66 -5.44 19.36 12.78
N LEU A 67 -5.93 19.64 11.57
CA LEU A 67 -6.56 20.91 11.20
C LEU A 67 -7.85 21.14 11.99
N VAL A 68 -8.68 20.11 12.14
CA VAL A 68 -9.90 20.17 12.98
C VAL A 68 -9.53 20.36 14.45
N SER A 69 -8.48 19.68 14.92
CA SER A 69 -7.98 19.85 16.29
C SER A 69 -7.44 21.25 16.52
N ALA A 70 -6.75 21.86 15.55
CA ALA A 70 -6.19 23.20 15.65
C ALA A 70 -7.26 24.29 15.75
N MET A 71 -8.51 24.01 15.36
CA MET A 71 -9.65 24.92 15.54
C MET A 71 -10.21 24.90 16.97
N LYS A 72 -9.87 23.89 17.77
CA LYS A 72 -10.38 23.69 19.12
C LYS A 72 -9.29 23.99 20.15
N GLY A 73 -9.67 24.64 21.25
CA GLY A 73 -8.82 24.79 22.42
C GLY A 73 -8.84 23.54 23.30
N ASP A 74 -8.07 23.57 24.39
CA ASP A 74 -7.95 22.47 25.36
C ASP A 74 -9.29 22.10 26.02
N ASP A 75 -10.19 23.07 26.15
CA ASP A 75 -11.55 22.89 26.69
C ASP A 75 -12.52 22.26 25.66
N GLY A 76 -12.06 21.93 24.45
CA GLY A 76 -12.88 21.41 23.35
C GLY A 76 -13.76 22.46 22.66
N ALA A 77 -13.77 23.69 23.17
CA ALA A 77 -14.46 24.84 22.57
C ALA A 77 -13.68 25.39 21.36
N PHE A 78 -14.39 26.01 20.41
CA PHE A 78 -13.75 26.67 19.27
C PHE A 78 -12.95 27.89 19.72
N LEU A 79 -11.77 28.07 19.14
CA LEU A 79 -10.95 29.27 19.33
C LEU A 79 -11.72 30.51 18.83
N PRO A 80 -11.39 31.72 19.33
CA PRO A 80 -12.13 32.95 18.99
C PRO A 80 -12.16 33.27 17.50
N TRP A 81 -11.12 32.88 16.75
CA TRP A 81 -11.10 32.98 15.28
C TRP A 81 -12.02 31.93 14.62
N ALA A 82 -12.08 30.70 15.15
CA ALA A 82 -12.91 29.61 14.63
C ALA A 82 -14.38 29.65 15.10
N ALA A 83 -14.77 30.61 15.97
CA ALA A 83 -16.13 30.72 16.48
C ALA A 83 -17.15 31.00 15.36
N ASN A 84 -16.76 31.80 14.37
CA ASN A 84 -17.61 32.14 13.23
C ASN A 84 -17.73 30.97 12.25
N ALA A 85 -18.96 30.66 11.81
CA ALA A 85 -19.21 29.59 10.84
C ALA A 85 -18.59 29.88 9.46
N SER A 86 -18.48 31.15 9.08
CA SER A 86 -17.89 31.58 7.80
C SER A 86 -16.38 31.34 7.72
N GLU A 87 -15.66 31.44 8.84
CA GLU A 87 -14.21 31.20 8.85
C GLU A 87 -13.92 29.70 8.81
N ARG A 88 -14.77 28.88 9.46
CA ARG A 88 -14.70 27.42 9.41
C ARG A 88 -14.96 26.85 8.01
N SER A 89 -15.93 27.40 7.28
CA SER A 89 -16.27 26.91 5.94
C SER A 89 -15.13 27.11 4.93
N VAL A 90 -14.30 28.14 5.10
CA VAL A 90 -13.11 28.36 4.26
C VAL A 90 -12.09 27.24 4.44
N VAL A 91 -11.77 26.87 5.68
CA VAL A 91 -10.82 25.77 5.95
C VAL A 91 -11.40 24.43 5.51
N GLN A 92 -12.69 24.20 5.75
CA GLN A 92 -13.39 23.00 5.27
C GLN A 92 -13.31 22.88 3.73
N TYR A 93 -13.51 23.99 3.02
CA TYR A 93 -13.41 24.01 1.56
C TYR A 93 -11.98 23.70 1.08
N GLN A 94 -10.95 24.22 1.75
CA GLN A 94 -9.55 23.92 1.42
C GLN A 94 -9.22 22.43 1.59
N VAL A 95 -9.64 21.83 2.71
CA VAL A 95 -9.45 20.40 2.98
C VAL A 95 -10.22 19.56 1.95
N GLN A 96 -11.47 19.91 1.67
CA GLN A 96 -12.28 19.24 0.66
C GLN A 96 -11.65 19.32 -0.73
N LEU A 97 -11.11 20.49 -1.11
CA LEU A 97 -10.38 20.66 -2.37
C LEU A 97 -9.13 19.77 -2.41
N ALA A 98 -8.38 19.67 -1.32
CA ALA A 98 -7.22 18.78 -1.23
C ALA A 98 -7.60 17.31 -1.44
N TYR A 99 -8.70 16.85 -0.84
CA TYR A 99 -9.24 15.51 -1.09
C TYR A 99 -9.61 15.31 -2.56
N TYR A 100 -10.32 16.26 -3.18
CA TYR A 100 -10.70 16.14 -4.60
C TYR A 100 -9.51 16.10 -5.54
N VAL A 101 -8.52 16.97 -5.32
CA VAL A 101 -7.30 17.00 -6.14
C VAL A 101 -6.53 15.69 -5.99
N LEU A 102 -6.35 15.21 -4.76
CA LEU A 102 -5.53 14.04 -4.49
C LEU A 102 -6.21 12.74 -4.93
N TYR A 103 -7.50 12.59 -4.68
CA TYR A 103 -8.26 11.44 -5.16
C TYR A 103 -8.46 11.47 -6.68
N GLY A 104 -8.72 12.64 -7.27
CA GLY A 104 -8.73 12.79 -8.73
C GLY A 104 -7.39 12.41 -9.36
N LEU A 105 -6.28 12.81 -8.73
CA LEU A 105 -4.94 12.39 -9.12
C LEU A 105 -4.77 10.86 -9.02
N LEU A 106 -5.26 10.20 -7.97
CA LEU A 106 -5.23 8.74 -7.86
C LEU A 106 -6.00 8.04 -8.98
N VAL A 107 -7.19 8.54 -9.33
CA VAL A 107 -7.98 8.00 -10.44
C VAL A 107 -7.22 8.16 -11.77
N LEU A 108 -6.65 9.34 -12.02
CA LEU A 108 -5.83 9.61 -13.20
C LEU A 108 -4.59 8.69 -13.24
N LEU A 109 -3.93 8.49 -12.11
CA LEU A 109 -2.78 7.60 -12.00
C LEU A 109 -3.18 6.14 -12.29
N ALA A 110 -4.29 5.68 -11.73
CA ALA A 110 -4.77 4.31 -11.85
C ALA A 110 -5.23 3.94 -13.26
N PHE A 111 -5.98 4.82 -13.94
CA PHE A 111 -6.58 4.50 -15.25
C PHE A 111 -5.82 5.05 -16.45
N VAL A 112 -4.95 6.04 -16.27
CA VAL A 112 -4.22 6.68 -17.37
C VAL A 112 -2.72 6.41 -17.25
N VAL A 113 -2.09 6.91 -16.19
CA VAL A 113 -0.63 6.95 -16.11
C VAL A 113 -0.01 5.57 -15.94
N LEU A 114 -0.55 4.72 -15.04
CA LEU A 114 -0.02 3.38 -14.80
C LEU A 114 -0.22 2.44 -16.01
N PRO A 115 -1.43 2.33 -16.62
CA PRO A 115 -1.59 1.54 -17.84
C PRO A 115 -0.70 2.04 -18.97
N PHE A 116 -0.59 3.36 -19.15
CA PHE A 116 0.26 3.95 -20.18
C PHE A 116 1.74 3.59 -19.96
N ALA A 117 2.25 3.76 -18.74
CA ALA A 117 3.62 3.44 -18.41
C ALA A 117 3.93 1.94 -18.60
N TYR A 118 2.99 1.07 -18.24
CA TYR A 118 3.10 -0.37 -18.42
C TYR A 118 3.18 -0.77 -19.91
N PHE A 119 2.23 -0.33 -20.74
CA PHE A 119 2.25 -0.68 -22.16
C PHE A 119 3.45 -0.06 -22.90
N PHE A 120 3.84 1.15 -22.50
CA PHE A 120 5.01 1.80 -23.08
C PHE A 120 6.31 1.05 -22.75
N SER A 121 6.43 0.46 -21.56
CA SER A 121 7.61 -0.32 -21.17
C SER A 121 7.63 -1.70 -21.80
N GLU A 122 6.49 -2.40 -21.85
CA GLU A 122 6.40 -3.75 -22.42
C GLU A 122 6.84 -3.76 -23.90
N GLU A 123 6.44 -2.75 -24.67
CA GLU A 123 6.77 -2.66 -26.10
C GLU A 123 8.25 -2.48 -26.41
N LYS A 124 9.06 -2.10 -25.42
CA LYS A 124 10.52 -2.04 -25.57
C LYS A 124 11.16 -3.40 -25.55
N ASP A 125 10.64 -4.30 -24.72
CA ASP A 125 11.27 -5.60 -24.48
C ASP A 125 10.94 -6.60 -25.61
N ASP A 126 9.80 -6.43 -26.27
CA ASP A 126 9.36 -7.30 -27.37
C ASP A 126 9.94 -6.93 -28.75
N MET A 127 10.33 -5.66 -28.99
CA MET A 127 10.71 -5.18 -30.32
C MET A 127 11.99 -4.34 -30.27
N LEU A 128 13.12 -4.95 -30.64
CA LEU A 128 14.46 -4.32 -30.59
C LEU A 128 14.65 -3.08 -31.49
N GLU A 129 13.69 -2.71 -32.37
CA GLU A 129 13.87 -1.62 -33.35
C GLU A 129 12.59 -0.84 -33.69
N VAL A 130 11.82 -0.39 -32.69
CA VAL A 130 10.63 0.47 -32.92
C VAL A 130 10.86 1.88 -32.38
N GLY A 131 10.53 2.89 -33.20
CA GLY A 131 10.66 4.30 -32.84
C GLY A 131 9.80 4.71 -31.64
N VAL A 132 10.22 5.75 -30.91
CA VAL A 132 9.50 6.24 -29.71
C VAL A 132 8.07 6.69 -30.04
N SER A 133 7.84 7.25 -31.23
CA SER A 133 6.53 7.72 -31.67
C SER A 133 5.52 6.58 -31.87
N THR A 134 5.95 5.48 -32.49
CA THR A 134 5.12 4.29 -32.69
C THR A 134 4.76 3.61 -31.36
N ARG A 135 5.69 3.62 -30.40
CA ARG A 135 5.43 3.14 -29.03
C ARG A 135 4.41 3.98 -28.28
N LEU A 136 4.50 5.31 -28.41
CA LEU A 136 3.52 6.23 -27.81
C LEU A 136 2.11 5.99 -28.37
N VAL A 137 1.98 5.82 -29.68
CA VAL A 137 0.68 5.59 -30.33
C VAL A 137 0.06 4.27 -29.88
N SER A 138 0.86 3.21 -29.80
CA SER A 138 0.38 1.90 -29.38
C SER A 138 0.02 1.86 -27.89
N ALA A 139 0.87 2.41 -27.02
CA ALA A 139 0.55 2.56 -25.60
C ALA A 139 -0.74 3.36 -25.38
N LEU A 140 -0.94 4.47 -26.13
CA LEU A 140 -2.18 5.24 -26.09
C LEU A 140 -3.39 4.42 -26.53
N LYS A 141 -3.28 3.63 -27.60
CA LYS A 141 -4.37 2.76 -28.07
C LYS A 141 -4.85 1.81 -26.98
N TYR A 142 -3.94 1.19 -26.23
CA TYR A 142 -4.32 0.28 -25.14
C TYR A 142 -4.83 1.01 -23.89
N THR A 143 -4.36 2.23 -23.62
CA THR A 143 -4.90 3.04 -22.50
C THR A 143 -6.35 3.48 -22.70
N ILE A 144 -6.83 3.60 -23.94
CA ILE A 144 -8.24 3.92 -24.23
C ILE A 144 -9.18 2.87 -23.63
N LEU A 145 -8.78 1.60 -23.56
CA LEU A 145 -9.58 0.55 -22.92
C LEU A 145 -9.77 0.84 -21.42
N PHE A 146 -8.71 1.27 -20.73
CA PHE A 146 -8.77 1.62 -19.31
C PHE A 146 -9.60 2.89 -19.08
N LEU A 147 -9.53 3.86 -19.99
CA LEU A 147 -10.41 5.03 -19.98
C LEU A 147 -11.88 4.65 -20.19
N LEU A 148 -12.17 3.71 -21.07
CA LEU A 148 -13.53 3.20 -21.27
C LEU A 148 -14.06 2.52 -20.01
N VAL A 149 -13.24 1.67 -19.39
CA VAL A 149 -13.57 1.03 -18.10
C VAL A 149 -13.80 2.09 -17.03
N ALA A 150 -12.92 3.08 -16.89
CA ALA A 150 -13.10 4.20 -15.95
C ALA A 150 -14.41 4.95 -16.21
N GLY A 151 -14.74 5.22 -17.47
CA GLY A 151 -15.99 5.85 -17.88
C GLY A 151 -17.22 5.05 -17.43
N VAL A 152 -17.21 3.73 -17.64
CA VAL A 152 -18.31 2.85 -17.18
C VAL A 152 -18.42 2.83 -15.65
N LEU A 153 -17.29 2.76 -14.93
CA LEU A 153 -17.34 2.79 -13.46
C LEU A 153 -17.85 4.14 -12.93
N LEU A 154 -17.45 5.26 -13.54
CA LEU A 154 -17.90 6.59 -13.15
C LEU A 154 -19.38 6.81 -13.47
N THR A 155 -19.89 6.30 -14.60
CA THR A 155 -21.34 6.38 -14.91
C THR A 155 -22.17 5.53 -13.96
N ILE A 156 -21.70 4.32 -13.63
CA ILE A 156 -22.32 3.50 -12.58
C ILE A 156 -22.32 4.25 -11.24
N GLY A 157 -21.18 4.86 -10.87
CA GLY A 157 -21.05 5.66 -9.67
C GLY A 157 -21.91 6.92 -9.65
N ALA A 158 -22.31 7.45 -10.81
CA ALA A 158 -23.25 8.56 -10.91
C ALA A 158 -24.72 8.09 -10.76
N VAL A 159 -25.04 6.86 -11.16
CA VAL A 159 -26.42 6.32 -11.20
C VAL A 159 -26.81 5.58 -9.93
N ILE A 160 -25.88 4.97 -9.20
CA ILE A 160 -26.19 4.20 -7.98
C ILE A 160 -26.61 5.10 -6.79
N PRO A 161 -25.88 6.17 -6.44
CA PRO A 161 -26.18 7.01 -5.27
C PRO A 161 -27.20 8.12 -5.58
N LEU A 162 -28.33 7.78 -6.21
CA LEU A 162 -29.37 8.76 -6.51
C LEU A 162 -29.97 9.34 -5.22
N ARG A 163 -29.62 10.59 -4.91
CA ARG A 163 -30.19 11.34 -3.76
C ARG A 163 -31.68 11.64 -3.97
N GLN A 164 -32.12 11.71 -5.22
CA GLN A 164 -33.51 11.98 -5.60
C GLN A 164 -33.92 11.03 -6.73
N LEU A 165 -35.13 10.45 -6.63
CA LEU A 165 -35.68 9.62 -7.70
C LEU A 165 -36.06 10.52 -8.89
N PRO A 166 -35.74 10.11 -10.13
CA PRO A 166 -36.17 10.86 -11.30
C PRO A 166 -37.71 10.92 -11.36
N PRO A 167 -38.29 12.03 -11.82
CA PRO A 167 -39.74 12.17 -11.93
C PRO A 167 -40.32 11.04 -12.79
N SER A 168 -41.38 10.38 -12.29
CA SER A 168 -41.93 9.14 -12.86
C SER A 168 -42.55 9.31 -14.27
N ASN A 169 -42.80 10.55 -14.70
CA ASN A 169 -43.46 10.90 -15.97
C ASN A 169 -42.53 11.63 -16.96
N SER A 170 -41.22 11.36 -16.94
CA SER A 170 -40.27 11.99 -17.86
C SER A 170 -39.82 11.05 -18.97
N THR A 171 -39.39 11.61 -20.10
CA THR A 171 -38.82 10.84 -21.20
C THR A 171 -37.44 10.29 -20.82
N GLU A 172 -36.95 9.23 -21.49
CA GLU A 172 -35.62 8.67 -21.19
C GLU A 172 -34.49 9.70 -21.38
N TRP A 173 -34.67 10.68 -22.27
CA TRP A 173 -33.72 11.78 -22.45
C TRP A 173 -33.71 12.76 -21.27
N ASP A 174 -34.87 13.08 -20.70
CA ASP A 174 -34.96 13.93 -19.50
C ASP A 174 -34.29 13.27 -18.29
N ARG A 175 -34.34 11.93 -18.20
CA ARG A 175 -33.64 11.18 -17.15
C ARG A 175 -32.12 11.28 -17.29
N ILE A 176 -31.61 11.20 -18.51
CA ILE A 176 -30.18 11.36 -18.78
C ILE A 176 -29.74 12.80 -18.50
N GLN A 177 -30.54 13.80 -18.88
CA GLN A 177 -30.26 15.20 -18.55
C GLN A 177 -30.28 15.44 -17.03
N PHE A 178 -31.25 14.88 -16.31
CA PHE A 178 -31.29 14.93 -14.86
C PHE A 178 -30.03 14.31 -14.21
N LEU A 179 -29.55 13.17 -14.72
CA LEU A 179 -28.31 12.55 -14.23
C LEU A 179 -27.07 13.42 -14.50
N VAL A 180 -27.01 14.08 -15.66
CA VAL A 180 -25.92 15.00 -16.00
C VAL A 180 -25.97 16.26 -15.12
N ASP A 181 -27.16 16.82 -14.91
CA ASP A 181 -27.35 17.99 -14.04
C ASP A 181 -27.02 17.67 -12.58
N GLU A 182 -27.43 16.50 -12.08
CA GLU A 182 -27.08 16.03 -10.73
C GLU A 182 -25.57 15.74 -10.61
N LEU A 183 -24.91 15.22 -11.66
CA LEU A 183 -23.46 14.99 -11.67
C LEU A 183 -22.66 16.31 -11.66
N VAL A 184 -23.14 17.32 -12.39
CA VAL A 184 -22.56 18.67 -12.38
C VAL A 184 -22.82 19.35 -11.04
N ALA A 185 -24.02 19.21 -10.48
CA ALA A 185 -24.40 19.77 -9.18
C ALA A 185 -23.59 19.14 -8.02
N SER A 186 -23.38 17.83 -8.05
CA SER A 186 -22.56 17.08 -7.09
C SER A 186 -21.05 17.18 -7.35
N ARG A 187 -20.61 17.88 -8.40
CA ARG A 187 -19.20 18.03 -8.81
C ARG A 187 -18.46 16.69 -8.98
N GLY A 188 -19.17 15.60 -9.26
CA GLY A 188 -18.60 14.26 -9.34
C GLY A 188 -18.22 13.62 -8.01
N GLU A 189 -18.64 14.16 -6.86
CA GLU A 189 -18.37 13.59 -5.53
C GLU A 189 -18.92 12.16 -5.41
N ASP A 190 -20.16 11.96 -5.86
CA ASP A 190 -20.88 10.70 -5.75
C ASP A 190 -20.24 9.61 -6.64
N SER A 191 -19.77 9.95 -7.85
CA SER A 191 -19.10 9.00 -8.73
C SER A 191 -17.68 8.66 -8.29
N LEU A 192 -16.92 9.65 -7.80
CA LEU A 192 -15.58 9.45 -7.25
C LEU A 192 -15.61 8.61 -5.98
N SER A 193 -16.54 8.88 -5.06
CA SER A 193 -16.68 8.12 -3.81
C SER A 193 -17.04 6.66 -4.06
N PHE A 194 -17.92 6.37 -5.02
CA PHE A 194 -18.23 5.01 -5.44
C PHE A 194 -16.99 4.28 -5.98
N LEU A 195 -16.27 4.91 -6.90
CA LEU A 195 -15.08 4.34 -7.53
C LEU A 195 -13.97 4.07 -6.51
N LEU A 196 -13.71 5.02 -5.61
CA LEU A 196 -12.78 4.84 -4.51
C LEU A 196 -13.22 3.71 -3.56
N SER A 197 -14.51 3.61 -3.25
CA SER A 197 -15.04 2.54 -2.40
C SER A 197 -14.82 1.16 -3.03
N LEU A 198 -14.99 1.02 -4.34
CA LEU A 198 -14.69 -0.22 -5.06
C LEU A 198 -13.19 -0.56 -4.99
N PHE A 199 -12.32 0.42 -5.19
CA PHE A 199 -10.88 0.22 -5.04
C PHE A 199 -10.47 -0.15 -3.61
N MET A 200 -11.07 0.49 -2.61
CA MET A 200 -10.84 0.16 -1.21
C MET A 200 -11.35 -1.24 -0.87
N LEU A 201 -12.47 -1.67 -1.44
CA LEU A 201 -13.00 -3.03 -1.25
C LEU A 201 -12.03 -4.09 -1.79
N VAL A 202 -11.59 -3.93 -3.05
CA VAL A 202 -10.63 -4.84 -3.68
C VAL A 202 -9.28 -4.78 -2.96
N GLY A 203 -8.81 -3.57 -2.65
CA GLY A 203 -7.56 -3.34 -1.94
C GLY A 203 -7.57 -3.94 -0.54
N MET A 204 -8.67 -3.83 0.20
CA MET A 204 -8.85 -4.45 1.50
C MET A 204 -8.82 -5.98 1.40
N PHE A 205 -9.49 -6.57 0.41
CA PHE A 205 -9.46 -8.02 0.20
C PHE A 205 -8.03 -8.52 -0.08
N LEU A 206 -7.30 -7.84 -0.97
CA LEU A 206 -5.89 -8.14 -1.24
C LEU A 206 -5.01 -7.95 -0.02
N LEU A 207 -5.22 -6.86 0.75
CA LEU A 207 -4.48 -6.57 1.97
C LEU A 207 -4.71 -7.65 3.03
N ILE A 208 -5.93 -8.16 3.20
CA ILE A 208 -6.25 -9.24 4.14
C ILE A 208 -5.46 -10.51 3.78
N ILE A 209 -5.48 -10.92 2.50
CA ILE A 209 -4.77 -12.13 2.04
C ILE A 209 -3.25 -11.94 2.19
N TYR A 210 -2.73 -10.82 1.68
CA TYR A 210 -1.29 -10.54 1.71
C TYR A 210 -0.75 -10.40 3.12
N THR A 211 -1.45 -9.67 3.99
CA THR A 211 -1.06 -9.47 5.39
C THR A 211 -1.22 -10.75 6.20
N GLY A 212 -2.27 -11.55 5.95
CA GLY A 212 -2.45 -12.85 6.59
C GLY A 212 -1.32 -13.83 6.25
N PHE A 213 -0.95 -13.93 4.97
CA PHE A 213 0.19 -14.75 4.55
C PHE A 213 1.52 -14.18 5.06
N GLY A 214 1.70 -12.85 5.01
CA GLY A 214 2.92 -12.18 5.48
C GLY A 214 3.15 -12.37 6.98
N LEU A 215 2.12 -12.15 7.79
CA LEU A 215 2.18 -12.29 9.26
C LEU A 215 2.42 -13.74 9.70
N SER A 216 1.96 -14.73 8.93
CA SER A 216 2.22 -16.14 9.21
C SER A 216 3.58 -16.61 8.67
N ALA A 217 3.98 -16.17 7.48
CA ALA A 217 5.24 -16.55 6.86
C ALA A 217 6.47 -15.91 7.54
N LEU A 218 6.36 -14.68 8.04
CA LEU A 218 7.47 -13.97 8.71
C LEU A 218 8.04 -14.73 9.93
N PRO A 219 7.24 -15.13 10.95
CA PRO A 219 7.76 -15.89 12.07
C PRO A 219 8.28 -17.26 11.64
N LEU A 220 7.63 -17.93 10.68
CA LEU A 220 8.13 -19.19 10.11
C LEU A 220 9.50 -19.02 9.45
N ARG A 221 9.70 -17.95 8.66
CA ARG A 221 11.00 -17.62 8.04
C ARG A 221 12.08 -17.27 9.07
N LEU A 222 11.70 -16.63 10.17
CA LEU A 222 12.60 -16.30 11.28
C LEU A 222 13.02 -17.54 12.07
N VAL A 223 12.10 -18.46 12.35
CA VAL A 223 12.35 -19.70 13.11
C VAL A 223 13.09 -20.74 12.27
N LEU A 224 12.64 -21.01 11.05
CA LEU A 224 13.32 -21.98 10.17
C LEU A 224 14.65 -21.42 9.63
N GLY A 225 14.76 -20.09 9.55
CA GLY A 225 15.89 -19.39 8.98
C GLY A 225 15.99 -19.53 7.46
N GLU A 226 16.49 -18.51 6.79
CA GLU A 226 16.89 -18.66 5.38
C GLU A 226 18.00 -19.71 5.26
N ARG A 227 17.96 -20.50 4.16
CA ARG A 227 19.01 -21.47 3.80
C ARG A 227 20.36 -20.83 4.09
N SER A 228 21.17 -21.49 4.90
CA SER A 228 22.49 -20.98 5.26
C SER A 228 23.24 -20.67 3.96
N ALA A 229 23.72 -19.43 3.80
CA ALA A 229 24.59 -19.07 2.68
C ALA A 229 25.80 -20.02 2.58
N ALA A 230 26.23 -20.66 3.68
CA ALA A 230 27.25 -21.70 3.65
C ALA A 230 26.78 -23.02 3.03
N ARG A 231 25.50 -23.41 3.22
CA ARG A 231 24.90 -24.55 2.50
C ARG A 231 24.68 -24.20 1.04
N GLU A 232 24.24 -22.98 0.74
CA GLU A 232 24.06 -22.52 -0.64
C GLU A 232 25.38 -22.47 -1.41
N VAL A 233 26.47 -22.00 -0.79
CA VAL A 233 27.81 -22.06 -1.36
C VAL A 233 28.29 -23.51 -1.53
N ALA A 234 27.96 -24.41 -0.60
CA ALA A 234 28.30 -25.83 -0.72
C ALA A 234 27.54 -26.50 -1.87
N ASP A 235 26.23 -26.29 -1.96
CA ASP A 235 25.35 -26.81 -3.02
C ASP A 235 25.76 -26.28 -4.40
N VAL A 236 26.04 -24.98 -4.52
CA VAL A 236 26.55 -24.36 -5.75
C VAL A 236 27.93 -24.93 -6.11
N GLY A 237 28.79 -25.14 -5.12
CA GLY A 237 30.10 -25.77 -5.33
C GLY A 237 29.99 -27.23 -5.82
N GLU A 238 29.01 -27.99 -5.34
CA GLU A 238 28.75 -29.36 -5.76
C GLU A 238 28.13 -29.43 -7.17
N GLN A 239 27.15 -28.56 -7.48
CA GLN A 239 26.63 -28.39 -8.84
C GLN A 239 27.72 -27.98 -9.83
N ARG A 240 28.66 -27.13 -9.42
CA ARG A 240 29.80 -26.76 -10.27
C ARG A 240 30.68 -27.96 -10.58
N ARG A 241 30.97 -28.79 -9.58
CA ARG A 241 31.79 -29.99 -9.76
C ARG A 241 31.12 -30.97 -10.72
N SER A 242 29.81 -31.21 -10.58
CA SER A 242 29.09 -32.10 -11.48
C SER A 242 29.06 -31.58 -12.92
N LEU A 243 28.79 -30.29 -13.14
CA LEU A 243 28.82 -29.67 -14.47
C LEU A 243 30.23 -29.69 -15.08
N ARG A 244 31.28 -29.45 -14.29
CA ARG A 244 32.67 -29.54 -14.76
C ARG A 244 33.01 -30.96 -15.24
N THR A 245 32.59 -31.98 -14.49
CA THR A 245 32.82 -33.38 -14.88
C THR A 245 32.03 -33.78 -16.14
N GLN A 246 30.84 -33.21 -16.36
CA GLN A 246 30.08 -33.40 -17.59
C GLN A 246 30.74 -32.71 -18.78
N LEU A 247 31.26 -31.50 -18.58
CA LEU A 247 32.01 -30.78 -19.61
C LEU A 247 33.28 -31.54 -20.01
N ASP A 248 34.04 -32.02 -19.03
CA ASP A 248 35.28 -32.78 -19.25
C ASP A 248 35.01 -34.12 -19.95
N SER A 249 33.90 -34.80 -19.63
CA SER A 249 33.52 -36.04 -20.31
C SER A 249 33.07 -35.80 -21.74
N LEU A 250 32.31 -34.73 -22.00
CA LEU A 250 31.94 -34.28 -23.35
C LEU A 250 33.17 -33.82 -24.15
N ALA A 251 34.14 -33.16 -23.53
CA ALA A 251 35.36 -32.73 -24.20
C ALA A 251 36.24 -33.92 -24.63
N ARG A 252 36.24 -35.01 -23.85
CA ARG A 252 37.02 -36.23 -24.14
C ARG A 252 36.33 -37.17 -25.14
N HIS A 253 35.00 -37.27 -25.13
CA HIS A 253 34.25 -38.25 -25.93
C HIS A 253 33.31 -37.62 -26.98
N GLY A 254 33.17 -36.29 -26.99
CA GLY A 254 32.22 -35.59 -27.84
C GLY A 254 32.70 -35.41 -29.27
N THR A 255 31.94 -35.93 -30.22
CA THR A 255 32.04 -35.56 -31.63
C THR A 255 31.56 -34.11 -31.82
N GLY A 256 32.15 -33.40 -32.80
CA GLY A 256 32.00 -31.94 -33.01
C GLY A 256 30.57 -31.38 -33.14
N SER A 257 29.55 -32.25 -33.22
CA SER A 257 28.11 -31.90 -33.18
C SER A 257 27.65 -31.38 -31.81
N ASN A 258 28.35 -31.69 -30.71
CA ASN A 258 27.97 -31.27 -29.35
C ASN A 258 28.38 -29.84 -28.96
N ARG A 259 28.90 -29.04 -29.89
CA ARG A 259 29.45 -27.70 -29.60
C ARG A 259 28.43 -26.73 -28.97
N GLN A 260 27.16 -26.80 -29.39
CA GLN A 260 26.09 -26.01 -28.76
C GLN A 260 25.79 -26.42 -27.32
N ARG A 261 25.87 -27.73 -26.99
CA ARG A 261 25.67 -28.22 -25.62
C ARG A 261 26.83 -27.83 -24.72
N MET A 262 28.06 -27.88 -25.23
CA MET A 262 29.24 -27.39 -24.51
C MET A 262 29.13 -25.89 -24.20
N ASN A 263 28.76 -25.06 -25.18
CA ASN A 263 28.59 -23.63 -24.95
C ASN A 263 27.53 -23.32 -23.87
N ARG A 264 26.40 -24.03 -23.87
CA ARG A 264 25.37 -23.88 -22.82
C ARG A 264 25.88 -24.27 -21.43
N LEU A 265 26.64 -25.37 -21.33
CA LEU A 265 27.25 -25.80 -20.06
C LEU A 265 28.31 -24.80 -19.57
N GLU A 266 29.11 -24.25 -20.48
CA GLU A 266 30.09 -23.20 -20.16
C GLU A 266 29.42 -21.90 -19.67
N GLU A 267 28.31 -21.48 -20.29
CA GLU A 267 27.50 -20.34 -19.84
C GLU A 267 26.94 -20.58 -18.43
N GLN A 268 26.37 -21.76 -18.18
CA GLN A 268 25.88 -22.13 -16.84
C GLN A 268 27.00 -22.14 -15.79
N LEU A 269 28.19 -22.62 -16.15
CA LEU A 269 29.37 -22.61 -15.29
C LEU A 269 29.81 -21.17 -14.97
N ARG A 270 29.79 -20.26 -15.95
CA ARG A 270 30.12 -18.84 -15.74
C ARG A 270 29.12 -18.16 -14.80
N ASP A 271 27.82 -18.41 -14.98
CA ASP A 271 26.76 -17.88 -14.11
C ASP A 271 26.92 -18.38 -12.66
N LEU A 272 27.25 -19.66 -12.48
CA LEU A 272 27.50 -20.23 -11.16
C LEU A 272 28.76 -19.66 -10.51
N ASP A 273 29.84 -19.46 -11.27
CA ASP A 273 31.07 -18.84 -10.75
C ASP A 273 30.85 -17.38 -10.33
N GLU A 274 30.06 -16.60 -11.07
CA GLU A 274 29.69 -15.24 -10.67
C GLU A 274 28.86 -15.24 -9.37
N ARG A 275 27.86 -16.14 -9.27
CA ARG A 275 27.04 -16.28 -8.06
C ARG A 275 27.90 -16.68 -6.86
N GLN A 276 28.82 -17.63 -7.04
CA GLN A 276 29.72 -18.08 -5.98
C GLN A 276 30.61 -16.92 -5.49
N ARG A 277 31.20 -16.14 -6.41
CA ARG A 277 32.03 -14.98 -6.04
C ARG A 277 31.25 -13.94 -5.25
N ARG A 278 29.99 -13.65 -5.61
CA ARG A 278 29.12 -12.73 -4.85
C ARG A 278 28.81 -13.28 -3.46
N LEU A 279 28.48 -14.57 -3.36
CA LEU A 279 28.21 -15.22 -2.07
C LEU A 279 29.45 -15.25 -1.16
N GLU A 280 30.64 -15.47 -1.73
CA GLU A 280 31.91 -15.45 -1.01
C GLU A 280 32.29 -14.04 -0.53
N GLN A 281 32.07 -13.01 -1.35
CA GLN A 281 32.26 -11.60 -0.94
C GLN A 281 31.31 -11.21 0.20
N LEU A 282 30.05 -11.66 0.15
CA LEU A 282 29.08 -11.47 1.24
C LEU A 282 29.47 -12.24 2.51
N ARG A 283 30.06 -13.43 2.36
CA ARG A 283 30.58 -14.25 3.47
C ARG A 283 31.81 -13.63 4.15
N GLY A 284 32.65 -12.91 3.41
CA GLY A 284 33.83 -12.21 3.93
C GLY A 284 33.50 -10.91 4.70
N SER A 285 32.29 -10.37 4.54
CA SER A 285 31.88 -9.15 5.23
C SER A 285 31.63 -9.38 6.72
N CYS A 286 31.95 -8.38 7.54
CA CYS A 286 31.77 -8.38 9.00
C CYS A 286 30.33 -8.79 9.42
N LEU A 287 29.35 -8.51 8.56
CA LEU A 287 27.94 -8.89 8.68
C LEU A 287 27.71 -10.41 8.81
N TYR A 288 28.52 -11.27 8.17
CA TYR A 288 28.39 -12.72 8.30
C TYR A 288 28.87 -13.24 9.67
N LYS A 289 29.90 -12.61 10.24
CA LYS A 289 30.34 -12.91 11.62
C LYS A 289 29.31 -12.43 12.64
N LEU A 290 28.75 -11.23 12.44
CA LEU A 290 27.67 -10.71 13.29
C LEU A 290 26.39 -11.56 13.20
N ARG A 291 26.18 -12.25 12.07
CA ARG A 291 25.03 -13.15 11.85
C ARG A 291 24.96 -14.30 12.85
N PHE A 292 26.11 -14.79 13.33
CA PHE A 292 26.14 -15.83 14.37
C PHE A 292 25.42 -15.39 15.65
N LEU A 293 25.55 -14.11 16.02
CA LEU A 293 24.89 -13.52 17.19
C LEU A 293 23.43 -13.12 16.90
N THR A 294 23.10 -12.75 15.66
CA THR A 294 21.72 -12.38 15.31
C THR A 294 20.81 -13.58 15.08
N ARG A 295 21.34 -14.78 14.75
CA ARG A 295 20.53 -15.99 14.58
C ARG A 295 19.71 -16.42 15.81
N PRO A 296 20.28 -16.56 17.03
CA PRO A 296 19.48 -16.89 18.20
C PRO A 296 18.42 -15.82 18.49
N PHE A 297 18.78 -14.54 18.32
CA PHE A 297 17.83 -13.43 18.46
C PHE A 297 16.69 -13.49 17.43
N GLN A 298 16.98 -13.83 16.17
CA GLN A 298 15.97 -14.03 15.12
C GLN A 298 14.99 -15.17 15.46
N ILE A 299 15.50 -16.29 15.99
CA ILE A 299 14.67 -17.43 16.38
C ILE A 299 13.75 -17.04 17.54
N VAL A 300 14.30 -16.38 18.58
CA VAL A 300 13.51 -15.88 19.72
C VAL A 300 12.44 -14.90 19.24
N LEU A 301 12.81 -13.94 18.39
CA LEU A 301 11.88 -12.98 17.80
C LEU A 301 10.78 -13.68 16.99
N GLY A 302 11.13 -14.73 16.22
CA GLY A 302 10.18 -15.53 15.45
C GLY A 302 9.20 -16.29 16.35
N ILE A 303 9.65 -16.89 17.45
CA ILE A 303 8.78 -17.57 18.42
C ILE A 303 7.85 -16.58 19.10
N VAL A 304 8.38 -15.44 19.56
CA VAL A 304 7.57 -14.38 20.19
C VAL A 304 6.52 -13.86 19.21
N ALA A 305 6.90 -13.59 17.95
CA ALA A 305 5.98 -13.15 16.90
C ALA A 305 4.92 -14.22 16.57
N ALA A 306 5.28 -15.51 16.57
CA ALA A 306 4.33 -16.60 16.36
C ALA A 306 3.30 -16.69 17.51
N LEU A 307 3.76 -16.60 18.77
CA LEU A 307 2.88 -16.60 19.94
C LEU A 307 1.95 -15.39 19.95
N LEU A 308 2.48 -14.21 19.63
CA LEU A 308 1.69 -12.98 19.54
C LEU A 308 0.66 -13.08 18.40
N GLY A 309 1.04 -13.61 17.24
CA GLY A 309 0.12 -13.86 16.13
C GLY A 309 -1.00 -14.84 16.50
N LEU A 310 -0.66 -15.93 17.21
CA LEU A 310 -1.64 -16.89 17.70
C LEU A 310 -2.60 -16.26 18.72
N LEU A 311 -2.08 -15.45 19.65
CA LEU A 311 -2.87 -14.75 20.65
C LEU A 311 -3.83 -13.72 20.04
N LEU A 312 -3.37 -12.97 19.03
CA LEU A 312 -4.23 -12.05 18.29
C LEU A 312 -5.32 -12.81 17.53
N TRP A 313 -4.97 -13.91 16.86
CA TRP A 313 -5.94 -14.72 16.14
C TRP A 313 -6.99 -15.32 17.06
N THR A 314 -6.60 -15.91 18.19
CA THR A 314 -7.56 -16.45 19.16
C THR A 314 -8.41 -15.34 19.79
N SER A 315 -7.83 -14.17 20.11
CA SER A 315 -8.59 -13.03 20.65
C SER A 315 -9.65 -12.52 19.67
N LEU A 316 -9.30 -12.40 18.38
CA LEU A 316 -10.25 -11.98 17.34
C LEU A 316 -11.31 -13.05 17.09
N LEU A 317 -10.94 -14.33 17.11
CA LEU A 317 -11.87 -15.44 16.96
C LEU A 317 -12.85 -15.48 18.12
N LEU A 318 -12.38 -15.39 19.37
CA LEU A 318 -13.26 -15.32 20.54
C LEU A 318 -14.18 -14.10 20.48
N SER A 319 -13.67 -12.91 20.12
CA SER A 319 -14.52 -11.71 20.01
C SER A 319 -15.60 -11.86 18.94
N ASN A 320 -15.29 -12.46 17.79
CA ASN A 320 -16.26 -12.67 16.72
C ASN A 320 -17.28 -13.76 17.08
N VAL A 321 -16.87 -14.83 17.77
CA VAL A 321 -17.78 -15.87 18.28
C VAL A 321 -18.69 -15.29 19.36
N ASP A 322 -18.16 -14.49 20.28
CA ASP A 322 -18.94 -13.83 21.32
C ASP A 322 -19.99 -12.86 20.73
N LYS A 323 -19.59 -12.07 19.72
CA LYS A 323 -20.52 -11.26 18.92
C LYS A 323 -21.56 -12.08 18.19
N ALA A 324 -21.20 -13.22 17.62
CA ALA A 324 -22.15 -14.06 16.91
C ALA A 324 -23.19 -14.71 17.84
N MET A 325 -22.77 -15.11 19.05
CA MET A 325 -23.61 -15.83 20.00
C MET A 325 -24.48 -14.93 20.89
N HIS A 326 -23.96 -13.78 21.32
CA HIS A 326 -24.60 -12.95 22.34
C HIS A 326 -25.12 -11.60 21.82
N SER A 327 -25.00 -11.34 20.52
CA SER A 327 -25.51 -10.08 19.97
C SER A 327 -27.01 -10.11 19.69
N LEU A 328 -27.62 -8.93 19.75
CA LEU A 328 -29.01 -8.57 19.39
C LEU A 328 -29.35 -8.76 17.88
N GLY A 329 -28.60 -9.59 17.16
CA GLY A 329 -28.83 -9.96 15.76
C GLY A 329 -28.36 -8.94 14.70
N TYR A 330 -28.66 -9.24 13.43
CA TYR A 330 -28.20 -8.49 12.25
C TYR A 330 -28.79 -7.07 12.14
N ARG A 331 -29.97 -6.83 12.72
CA ARG A 331 -30.67 -5.53 12.63
C ARG A 331 -30.07 -4.44 13.52
N MET A 332 -29.30 -4.83 14.52
CA MET A 332 -28.67 -3.93 15.50
C MET A 332 -27.14 -3.89 15.36
N GLY A 333 -26.58 -4.34 14.23
CA GLY A 333 -25.16 -4.17 13.91
C GLY A 333 -24.18 -4.96 14.80
N TYR A 334 -24.62 -6.06 15.39
CA TYR A 334 -23.83 -6.92 16.26
C TYR A 334 -23.33 -6.26 17.59
N VAL A 335 -24.07 -5.29 18.14
CA VAL A 335 -23.70 -4.59 19.39
C VAL A 335 -23.95 -5.48 20.62
N LEU A 336 -22.93 -5.66 21.47
CA LEU A 336 -23.07 -6.32 22.78
C LEU A 336 -23.37 -5.29 23.88
N PRO A 337 -24.53 -5.37 24.55
CA PRO A 337 -24.82 -4.53 25.71
C PRO A 337 -24.04 -4.96 26.97
N HIS A 338 -23.81 -6.25 27.18
CA HIS A 338 -23.09 -6.78 28.36
C HIS A 338 -22.20 -7.98 27.98
N PRO A 339 -20.87 -7.81 27.87
CA PRO A 339 -19.96 -8.94 27.66
C PRO A 339 -19.82 -9.75 28.97
N PRO A 340 -20.10 -11.06 28.98
CA PRO A 340 -19.95 -11.91 30.18
C PRO A 340 -18.48 -12.24 30.51
N CYS A 341 -17.56 -12.14 29.55
CA CYS A 341 -16.13 -12.35 29.73
C CYS A 341 -15.33 -11.18 29.12
N PRO A 342 -14.45 -10.50 29.87
CA PRO A 342 -13.60 -9.46 29.30
C PRO A 342 -12.54 -10.07 28.37
N THR A 343 -12.53 -9.67 27.10
CA THR A 343 -11.42 -9.98 26.19
C THR A 343 -10.18 -9.16 26.59
N PRO A 344 -8.95 -9.64 26.33
CA PRO A 344 -7.73 -8.89 26.64
C PRO A 344 -7.69 -7.51 25.94
N SER A 345 -8.31 -7.35 24.78
CA SER A 345 -8.47 -6.06 24.10
C SER A 345 -9.42 -5.10 24.82
N ASP A 346 -10.51 -5.59 25.42
CA ASP A 346 -11.43 -4.78 26.22
C ASP A 346 -10.82 -4.41 27.57
N LEU A 347 -9.98 -5.29 28.13
CA LEU A 347 -9.20 -5.01 29.32
C LEU A 347 -8.16 -3.92 29.05
N ALA A 348 -7.48 -3.95 27.90
CA ALA A 348 -6.54 -2.90 27.50
C ALA A 348 -7.23 -1.54 27.29
N ARG A 349 -8.43 -1.51 26.69
CA ARG A 349 -9.24 -0.28 26.59
C ARG A 349 -9.70 0.22 27.95
N ARG A 350 -10.16 -0.66 28.86
CA ARG A 350 -10.54 -0.28 30.22
C ARG A 350 -9.35 0.23 31.04
N CYS A 351 -8.17 -0.37 30.89
CA CYS A 351 -6.95 0.10 31.54
C CYS A 351 -6.44 1.44 30.97
N GLY A 352 -6.60 1.69 29.66
CA GLY A 352 -6.32 2.99 29.06
C GLY A 352 -7.25 4.10 29.57
N VAL A 353 -8.56 3.83 29.67
CA VAL A 353 -9.54 4.78 30.22
C VAL A 353 -9.33 5.03 31.73
N HIS A 354 -8.84 4.03 32.47
CA HIS A 354 -8.48 4.23 33.88
C HIS A 354 -7.19 5.04 34.06
N ALA A 355 -6.24 4.98 33.11
CA ALA A 355 -5.02 5.79 33.16
C ALA A 355 -5.33 7.29 32.98
N ASP A 356 -6.26 7.62 32.07
CA ASP A 356 -6.69 9.01 31.86
C ASP A 356 -7.56 9.53 33.02
N GLY A 357 -8.38 8.68 33.63
CA GLY A 357 -9.19 9.03 34.81
C GLY A 357 -8.37 9.26 36.09
N VAL A 358 -7.24 8.57 36.26
CA VAL A 358 -6.35 8.76 37.42
C VAL A 358 -5.42 9.97 37.25
N ALA A 359 -5.06 10.33 36.01
CA ALA A 359 -4.35 11.57 35.74
C ALA A 359 -5.19 12.83 36.04
N SER A 360 -6.51 12.76 35.81
CA SER A 360 -7.44 13.87 36.11
C SER A 360 -7.70 14.07 37.61
N LEU A 361 -7.63 13.01 38.42
CA LEU A 361 -7.82 13.08 39.88
C LEU A 361 -6.54 13.41 40.67
N ALA A 362 -5.36 13.34 40.06
CA ALA A 362 -4.09 13.70 40.70
C ALA A 362 -3.72 15.20 40.59
N GLY A 363 -4.51 16.01 39.86
CA GLY A 363 -4.28 17.44 39.62
C GLY A 363 -5.11 18.41 40.48
N LEU A 364 -6.04 17.91 41.30
CA LEU A 364 -6.88 18.73 42.20
C LEU A 364 -6.43 18.54 43.65
N GLY A 365 -5.31 19.17 44.01
CA GLY A 365 -4.80 19.07 45.38
C GLY A 365 -3.47 19.75 45.66
N THR A 366 -3.25 20.98 45.17
CA THR A 366 -2.37 22.00 45.80
C THR A 366 -2.44 23.28 44.99
N GLY A 367 -2.92 24.38 45.60
CA GLY A 367 -2.97 25.71 45.01
C GLY A 367 -4.23 26.45 45.43
#